data_AF-A0A266LMM7-F1
#
_entry.id   AF-A0A266LMM7-F1
#
_cell.length_a   1.000
_cell.length_b   1.000
_cell.length_c   1.000
_cell.angle_alpha   90.00
_cell.angle_beta   90.00
_cell.angle_gamma   90.00
#
_symmetry.space_group_name_H-M   'P 1'
#
loop_
_entity.id
_entity.type
_entity.pdbx_description
1 polymer ?
#
loop_
_entity_poly.entity_id
_entity_poly.type
_entity_poly.pdbx_seq_one_letter_code
_entity_poly.pdbx_strand_id
1 'polypeptide(L)'
;MESTIVDGAWEGHLGRGLAPRELQFVLSVAQGLTAKEIARAFGIAPGTVVKRLACAMYKLGVHRQGAMVAEAMRRQIITPLCLLLAGLIAMHAATDSQMSRRDRRPSERRFAEMRLVRRAEALELTV
;
A
#
# COMPACT_ATOMS: atom_id res chain seq x y z
N MET A 1 13.76 12.19 17.57
CA MET A 1 12.30 12.31 17.35
C MET A 1 12.12 12.63 15.88
N GLU A 2 11.69 11.67 15.06
CA GLU A 2 11.32 11.94 13.66
C GLU A 2 10.04 12.79 13.69
N SER A 3 10.11 14.03 13.23
CA SER A 3 8.95 14.90 13.15
C SER A 3 8.16 14.58 11.88
N THR A 4 6.94 14.07 12.02
CA THR A 4 6.04 13.82 10.89
C THR A 4 5.10 15.00 10.66
N ILE A 5 4.69 15.19 9.41
CA ILE A 5 3.68 16.17 8.98
C ILE A 5 2.53 15.38 8.38
N VAL A 6 1.34 15.56 8.91
CA VAL A 6 0.12 14.94 8.39
C VAL A 6 -0.68 15.99 7.62
N ASP A 7 -1.05 15.68 6.39
CA ASP A 7 -1.95 16.47 5.56
C ASP A 7 -2.96 15.53 4.89
N GLY A 8 -4.22 15.60 5.32
CA GLY A 8 -5.30 14.73 4.84
C GLY A 8 -5.01 13.25 5.06
N ALA A 9 -5.05 12.46 3.99
CA ALA A 9 -4.78 11.01 4.00
C ALA A 9 -3.29 10.64 3.86
N TRP A 10 -2.40 11.64 3.90
CA TRP A 10 -0.97 11.46 3.68
C TRP A 10 -0.16 11.84 4.90
N GLU A 11 0.80 10.99 5.24
CA GLU A 11 1.81 11.26 6.24
C GLU A 11 3.17 11.45 5.56
N GLY A 12 3.86 12.55 5.91
CA GLY A 12 5.20 12.88 5.46
C GLY A 12 6.21 12.85 6.61
N HIS A 13 7.42 12.38 6.34
CA HIS A 13 8.48 12.26 7.33
C HIS A 13 9.58 13.30 7.07
N LEU A 14 9.86 14.16 8.05
CA LEU A 14 10.98 15.10 7.97
C LEU A 14 12.31 14.39 8.21
N GLY A 15 13.41 15.02 7.81
CA GLY A 15 14.76 14.45 7.90
C GLY A 15 15.11 13.48 6.77
N ARG A 16 14.19 13.19 5.84
CA ARG A 16 14.40 12.30 4.68
C ARG A 16 14.70 13.03 3.36
N GLY A 17 15.33 14.20 3.44
CA GLY A 17 15.85 14.93 2.27
C GLY A 17 14.96 16.07 1.71
N LEU A 18 13.73 16.25 2.21
CA LEU A 18 12.89 17.41 1.89
C LEU A 18 12.83 18.40 3.06
N ALA A 19 12.82 19.70 2.73
CA ALA A 19 12.57 20.74 3.73
C ALA A 19 11.09 20.73 4.15
N PRO A 20 10.74 21.23 5.36
CA PRO A 20 9.37 21.14 5.86
C PRO A 20 8.31 21.72 4.92
N ARG A 21 8.58 22.89 4.34
CA ARG A 21 7.64 23.55 3.42
C ARG A 21 7.56 22.86 2.06
N GLU A 22 8.64 22.25 1.62
CA GLU A 22 8.64 21.44 0.39
C GLU A 22 7.80 20.19 0.58
N LEU A 23 7.98 19.51 1.73
CA LEU A 23 7.21 18.32 2.08
C LEU A 23 5.70 18.62 2.16
N GLN A 24 5.30 19.71 2.81
CA GLN A 24 3.90 20.14 2.86
C GLN A 24 3.29 20.27 1.46
N PHE A 25 3.99 20.93 0.54
CA PHE A 25 3.46 21.10 -0.82
C PHE A 25 3.46 19.79 -1.62
N VAL A 26 4.44 18.90 -1.40
CA VAL A 26 4.45 17.56 -2.02
C VAL A 26 3.26 16.73 -1.52
N LEU A 27 2.91 16.81 -0.24
CA LEU A 27 1.73 16.14 0.32
C LEU A 27 0.43 16.66 -0.32
N SER A 28 0.26 17.98 -0.43
CA SER A 28 -0.92 18.55 -1.08
C SER A 28 -0.98 18.19 -2.58
N VAL A 29 0.18 18.08 -3.26
CA VAL A 29 0.23 17.55 -4.64
C VAL A 29 -0.16 16.07 -4.71
N ALA A 30 0.23 15.25 -3.73
CA ALA A 30 -0.15 13.84 -3.66
C ALA A 30 -1.66 13.65 -3.43
N GLN A 31 -2.32 14.61 -2.79
CA GLN A 31 -3.79 14.69 -2.70
C GLN A 31 -4.46 15.12 -4.02
N GLY A 32 -3.70 15.57 -5.01
CA GLY A 32 -4.22 16.02 -6.30
C GLY A 32 -4.45 17.53 -6.39
N LEU A 33 -4.03 18.34 -5.41
CA LEU A 33 -4.17 19.79 -5.51
C LEU A 33 -3.20 20.38 -6.55
N THR A 34 -3.71 21.37 -7.29
CA THR A 34 -2.90 22.18 -8.20
C THR A 34 -2.11 23.24 -7.45
N ALA A 35 -1.02 23.76 -8.05
CA ALA A 35 -0.21 24.81 -7.43
C ALA A 35 -1.02 26.08 -7.07
N LYS A 36 -2.11 26.37 -7.80
CA LYS A 36 -3.01 27.50 -7.50
C LYS A 36 -3.87 27.24 -6.26
N GLU A 37 -4.37 26.02 -6.10
CA GLU A 37 -5.16 25.64 -4.93
C GLU A 37 -4.29 25.56 -3.68
N ILE A 38 -3.09 24.99 -3.79
CA ILE A 38 -2.09 25.00 -2.72
C ILE A 38 -1.79 26.45 -2.31
N ALA A 39 -1.52 27.33 -3.28
CA ALA A 39 -1.25 28.73 -2.99
C ALA A 39 -2.38 29.43 -2.22
N ARG A 40 -3.65 29.15 -2.59
CA ARG A 40 -4.83 29.65 -1.87
C ARG A 40 -4.92 29.07 -0.46
N ALA A 41 -4.74 27.76 -0.31
CA ALA A 41 -4.80 27.07 0.98
C ALA A 41 -3.74 27.60 1.97
N PHE A 42 -2.55 27.93 1.46
CA PHE A 42 -1.44 28.43 2.27
C PHE A 42 -1.31 29.96 2.32
N GLY A 43 -2.20 30.72 1.68
CA GLY A 43 -2.18 32.19 1.69
C GLY A 43 -0.93 32.82 1.06
N ILE A 44 -0.38 32.21 0.01
CA ILE A 44 0.88 32.65 -0.64
C ILE A 44 0.73 32.81 -2.15
N ALA A 45 1.71 33.47 -2.78
CA ALA A 45 1.74 33.59 -4.24
C ALA A 45 1.96 32.22 -4.93
N PRO A 46 1.26 31.89 -6.04
CA PRO A 46 1.43 30.63 -6.76
C PRO A 46 2.87 30.36 -7.25
N GLY A 47 3.59 31.42 -7.64
CA GLY A 47 5.00 31.30 -8.05
C GLY A 47 5.90 30.76 -6.95
N THR A 48 5.57 31.01 -5.67
CA THR A 48 6.31 30.48 -4.52
C THR A 48 6.13 28.97 -4.39
N VAL A 49 4.90 28.47 -4.61
CA VAL A 49 4.62 27.03 -4.61
C VAL A 49 5.41 26.35 -5.72
N VAL A 50 5.36 26.88 -6.94
CA VAL A 50 6.09 26.33 -8.08
C VAL A 50 7.60 26.29 -7.82
N LYS A 51 8.18 27.37 -7.30
CA LYS A 51 9.61 27.41 -6.94
C LYS A 51 9.97 26.34 -5.90
N ARG A 52 9.15 26.16 -4.86
CA ARG A 52 9.41 25.16 -3.82
C ARG A 52 9.23 23.74 -4.32
N LEU A 53 8.24 23.47 -5.17
CA LEU A 53 8.09 22.18 -5.83
C LEU A 53 9.26 21.90 -6.78
N ALA A 54 9.80 22.91 -7.46
CA ALA A 54 11.03 22.76 -8.26
C ALA A 54 12.25 22.41 -7.40
N CYS A 55 12.42 23.03 -6.23
CA CYS A 55 13.45 22.63 -5.27
C CYS A 55 13.27 21.18 -4.79
N ALA A 56 12.03 20.76 -4.51
CA ALA A 56 11.73 19.38 -4.12
C ALA A 56 12.08 18.39 -5.25
N MET A 57 11.68 18.69 -6.48
CA MET A 57 12.02 17.91 -7.67
C MET A 57 13.54 17.79 -7.86
N TYR A 58 14.27 18.89 -7.71
CA TYR A 58 15.73 18.91 -7.77
C TYR A 58 16.36 18.01 -6.70
N LYS A 59 15.91 18.10 -5.45
CA LYS A 59 16.41 17.25 -4.34
C LYS A 59 16.10 15.77 -4.53
N LEU A 60 14.97 15.45 -5.16
CA LEU A 60 14.59 14.08 -5.49
C LEU A 60 15.24 13.58 -6.78
N GLY A 61 15.89 14.43 -7.57
CA GLY A 61 16.54 14.06 -8.84
C GLY A 61 15.56 13.79 -9.97
N VAL A 62 14.40 14.46 -9.97
CA VAL A 62 13.35 14.28 -10.98
C VAL A 62 12.98 15.62 -11.63
N HIS A 63 12.35 15.56 -12.81
CA HIS A 63 11.95 16.76 -13.56
C HIS A 63 10.43 16.89 -13.79
N ARG A 64 9.65 15.90 -13.33
CA ARG A 64 8.19 15.86 -13.54
C ARG A 64 7.49 15.74 -12.19
N GLN A 65 6.37 16.43 -12.05
CA GLN A 65 5.59 16.46 -10.81
C GLN A 65 5.04 15.08 -10.42
N GLY A 66 4.59 14.26 -11.38
CA GLY A 66 4.18 12.88 -11.10
C GLY A 66 5.34 12.00 -10.62
N ALA A 67 6.53 12.14 -11.24
CA ALA A 67 7.74 11.43 -10.81
C ALA A 67 8.19 11.86 -9.41
N MET A 68 7.98 13.12 -9.03
CA MET A 68 8.27 13.63 -7.68
C MET A 68 7.46 12.90 -6.61
N VAL A 69 6.16 12.70 -6.83
CA VAL A 69 5.31 11.96 -5.89
C VAL A 69 5.73 10.49 -5.84
N ALA A 70 5.95 9.86 -7.00
CA ALA A 70 6.38 8.47 -7.07
C ALA A 70 7.72 8.23 -6.37
N GLU A 71 8.68 9.14 -6.54
CA GLU A 71 10.00 9.03 -5.91
C GLU A 71 9.94 9.32 -4.40
N ALA A 72 9.09 10.27 -3.98
CA ALA A 72 8.83 10.51 -2.55
C ALA A 72 8.22 9.27 -1.88
N MET A 73 7.35 8.53 -2.57
CA MET A 73 6.82 7.23 -2.09
C MET A 73 7.91 6.16 -2.04
N ARG A 74 8.72 6.04 -3.12
CA ARG A 74 9.81 5.05 -3.21
C ARG A 74 10.81 5.20 -2.06
N ARG A 75 11.16 6.43 -1.71
CA ARG A 75 12.07 6.77 -0.61
C ARG A 75 11.41 6.81 0.76
N GLN A 76 10.12 6.45 0.85
CA GLN A 76 9.32 6.49 2.09
C GLN A 76 9.33 7.87 2.76
N ILE A 77 9.41 8.95 1.97
CA ILE A 77 9.31 10.32 2.47
C ILE A 77 7.84 10.62 2.73
N ILE A 78 6.96 10.18 1.82
CA ILE A 78 5.51 10.19 2.01
C ILE A 78 5.00 8.75 2.03
N THR A 79 4.03 8.47 2.89
CA THR A 79 3.43 7.14 3.01
C THR A 79 1.92 7.25 2.86
N PRO A 80 1.33 6.69 1.78
CA PRO A 80 -0.11 6.52 1.73
C PRO A 80 -0.53 5.42 2.71
N LEU A 81 -1.59 5.67 3.47
CA LEU A 81 -2.12 4.75 4.48
C LEU A 81 -2.41 3.34 3.93
N CYS A 82 -2.76 3.23 2.64
CA CYS A 82 -3.03 1.95 2.00
C CYS A 82 -1.83 0.99 1.97
N LEU A 83 -0.58 1.50 1.91
CA LEU A 83 0.60 0.63 1.95
C LEU A 83 0.82 0.04 3.35
N LEU A 84 0.50 0.79 4.41
CA LEU A 84 0.51 0.27 5.78
C LEU A 84 -0.55 -0.82 5.96
N LEU A 85 -1.77 -0.57 5.48
CA LEU A 85 -2.85 -1.55 5.54
C LEU A 85 -2.53 -2.82 4.75
N ALA A 86 -2.01 -2.69 3.52
CA ALA A 86 -1.59 -3.82 2.71
C ALA A 86 -0.50 -4.66 3.40
N GLY A 87 0.48 -4.00 4.03
CA GLY A 87 1.50 -4.68 4.83
C GLY A 87 0.91 -5.45 6.02
N LEU A 88 -0.03 -4.85 6.75
CA LEU A 88 -0.68 -5.49 7.89
C LEU A 88 -1.55 -6.70 7.50
N ILE A 89 -2.26 -6.61 6.37
CA ILE A 89 -3.03 -7.70 5.78
C ILE A 89 -2.08 -8.83 5.32
N ALA A 90 -1.02 -8.50 4.59
CA ALA A 90 -0.03 -9.48 4.12
C ALA A 90 0.64 -10.21 5.29
N MET A 91 0.97 -9.50 6.37
CA MET A 91 1.49 -10.12 7.59
C MET A 91 0.47 -11.09 8.20
N HIS A 92 -0.79 -10.69 8.37
CA HIS A 92 -1.83 -11.58 8.91
C HIS A 92 -2.00 -12.86 8.06
N ALA A 93 -2.01 -12.74 6.74
CA ALA A 93 -2.12 -13.90 5.85
C ALA A 93 -0.90 -14.84 5.94
N ALA A 94 0.30 -14.29 6.13
CA ALA A 94 1.52 -15.08 6.32
C ALA A 94 1.49 -15.86 7.66
N THR A 95 0.95 -15.27 8.73
CA THR A 95 0.79 -15.95 10.02
C THR A 95 -0.28 -17.05 9.97
N ASP A 96 -1.40 -16.81 9.28
CA ASP A 96 -2.50 -17.79 9.14
C ASP A 96 -2.10 -19.02 8.32
N SER A 97 -1.21 -18.83 7.32
CA SER A 97 -0.66 -19.91 6.51
C SER A 97 0.08 -20.99 7.33
N GLN A 98 0.62 -20.64 8.52
CA GLN A 98 1.21 -21.63 9.43
C GLN A 98 0.16 -22.50 10.14
N MET A 99 -1.07 -22.00 10.35
CA MET A 99 -2.16 -22.72 10.98
C MET A 99 -2.83 -23.71 10.00
N SER A 100 -3.04 -23.29 8.74
CA SER A 100 -3.74 -24.08 7.71
C SER A 100 -2.95 -25.33 7.23
N ARG A 101 -1.62 -25.36 7.38
CA ARG A 101 -0.81 -26.54 7.01
C ARG A 101 -1.06 -27.76 7.90
N ARG A 102 -1.69 -27.63 9.06
CA ARG A 102 -2.00 -28.79 9.93
C ARG A 102 -3.18 -29.63 9.44
N ASP A 103 -4.09 -29.06 8.64
CA ASP A 103 -5.40 -29.70 8.37
C ASP A 103 -5.48 -30.46 7.04
N ARG A 104 -4.39 -30.51 6.26
CA ARG A 104 -4.33 -31.31 5.02
C ARG A 104 -3.73 -32.70 5.26
N ARG A 105 -4.18 -33.43 6.29
CA ARG A 105 -4.17 -34.90 6.20
C ARG A 105 -5.38 -35.27 5.34
N PRO A 106 -5.19 -35.74 4.09
CA PRO A 106 -6.32 -36.24 3.32
C PRO A 106 -6.95 -37.38 4.14
N SER A 107 -8.22 -37.23 4.47
CA SER A 107 -8.98 -38.22 5.22
C SER A 107 -9.17 -39.47 4.35
N GLU A 108 -8.23 -40.41 4.45
CA GLU A 108 -8.23 -41.71 3.76
C GLU A 108 -9.53 -42.51 3.93
N ARG A 109 -10.34 -42.17 4.95
CA ARG A 109 -11.63 -42.82 5.23
C ARG A 109 -12.68 -42.65 4.13
N ARG A 110 -12.68 -41.53 3.38
CA ARG A 110 -13.71 -41.29 2.33
C ARG A 110 -13.52 -42.13 1.06
N PHE A 111 -12.29 -42.54 0.74
CA PHE A 111 -12.04 -43.37 -0.44
C PHE A 111 -12.41 -44.85 -0.22
N ALA A 112 -12.34 -45.32 1.04
CA ALA A 112 -12.75 -46.68 1.39
C ALA A 112 -14.27 -46.86 1.27
N GLU A 113 -15.05 -45.85 1.68
CA GLU A 113 -16.52 -45.90 1.63
C GLU A 113 -17.05 -45.93 0.19
N MET A 114 -16.47 -45.15 -0.73
CA MET A 114 -16.90 -45.15 -2.14
C MET A 114 -16.62 -46.47 -2.87
N ARG A 115 -15.59 -47.23 -2.47
CA ARG A 115 -15.33 -48.56 -3.05
C ARG A 115 -16.31 -49.63 -2.57
N LEU A 116 -16.82 -49.51 -1.34
CA LEU A 116 -17.82 -50.44 -0.81
C LEU A 116 -19.18 -50.24 -1.48
N VAL A 117 -19.60 -48.99 -1.69
CA VAL A 117 -20.88 -48.67 -2.37
C VAL A 117 -20.90 -49.24 -3.79
N ARG A 118 -19.81 -49.08 -4.57
CA ARG A 118 -19.75 -49.64 -5.94
C ARG A 118 -19.76 -51.17 -6.00
N ARG A 119 -19.34 -51.89 -4.95
CA ARG A 119 -19.44 -53.35 -4.91
C ARG A 119 -20.84 -53.85 -4.55
N ALA A 120 -21.57 -53.08 -3.72
CA ALA A 120 -22.94 -53.43 -3.37
C ALA A 120 -23.86 -53.35 -4.61
N GLU A 121 -23.74 -52.27 -5.39
CA GLU A 121 -24.56 -52.09 -6.62
C GLU A 121 -24.27 -53.15 -7.70
N ALA A 122 -23.05 -53.65 -7.79
CA ALA A 122 -22.70 -54.71 -8.75
C ALA A 122 -23.28 -56.09 -8.36
N LEU A 123 -23.50 -56.33 -7.07
CA LEU A 123 -24.07 -57.61 -6.60
C LEU A 123 -25.58 -57.69 -6.85
N GLU A 124 -26.28 -56.57 -6.72
CA GLU A 124 -27.75 -56.49 -6.89
C GLU A 124 -28.21 -56.69 -8.34
N LEU A 125 -27.32 -56.53 -9.33
CA LEU A 125 -27.64 -56.72 -10.75
C LEU A 125 -27.50 -58.18 -11.24
N THR A 126 -27.21 -59.13 -10.35
CA THR A 126 -26.91 -60.53 -10.73
C THR A 126 -27.91 -61.57 -10.17
N VAL A 127 -29.11 -61.16 -9.74
CA VAL A 127 -30.18 -62.06 -9.27
C VAL A 127 -31.39 -61.98 -10.19
#